data_AF-A0A0F9J5C3-F1
#
_entry.id   AF-A0A0F9J5C3-F1
#
_cell.length_a   1.000
_cell.length_b   1.000
_cell.length_c   1.000
_cell.angle_alpha   90.00
_cell.angle_beta   90.00
_cell.angle_gamma   90.00
#
_symmetry.space_group_name_H-M   'P 1'
#
loop_
_entity.id
_entity.type
_entity.pdbx_description
1 polymer ?
#
loop_
_entity_poly.entity_id
_entity_poly.type
_entity_poly.pdbx_seq_one_letter_code
_entity_poly.pdbx_strand_id
1 'polypeptide(L)'
;PREYNQPPSAILLAGETELISRLQNARKEALGIFKSQLARMMIDQFKKADEGGAELLIGKRGKKTKYSASRLGDPDNYTITYLLTVKSKRQEMANLAEFAAVNTILPLTWTLPNILMADDPDGIISDLELQKAKQADPAIALSEMGIKYAEKAEDMEDEADKDLMNFQSMLLIDQAVSIIKQRMQPTPTPEPEIKEPKGDSQLLNQMGGAEGALRGEAVQAKPQEIVE
;
A
#
# COMPACT_ATOMS: atom_id res chain seq x y z
N PRO A 1 15.86 46.99 32.52
CA PRO A 1 16.91 46.49 31.60
C PRO A 1 17.88 45.55 32.36
N ARG A 2 17.81 44.24 32.10
CA ARG A 2 18.80 43.30 32.66
C ARG A 2 20.11 43.48 31.89
N GLU A 3 21.21 43.69 32.60
CA GLU A 3 22.54 43.77 32.00
C GLU A 3 22.94 42.40 31.44
N TYR A 4 23.02 42.30 30.12
CA TYR A 4 23.38 41.07 29.38
C TYR A 4 24.90 40.82 29.36
N ASN A 5 25.60 40.99 30.48
CA ASN A 5 27.07 40.89 30.51
C ASN A 5 27.62 39.69 31.28
N GLN A 6 26.75 38.80 31.79
CA GLN A 6 27.17 37.53 32.38
C GLN A 6 26.30 36.39 31.82
N PRO A 7 26.90 35.24 31.45
CA PRO A 7 26.11 34.08 31.06
C PRO A 7 25.17 33.72 32.23
N PRO A 8 23.86 33.56 31.98
CA PRO A 8 22.90 33.29 33.03
C PRO A 8 23.31 32.02 33.81
N SER A 9 23.29 32.10 35.14
CA SER A 9 23.65 30.96 35.98
C SER A 9 22.80 29.74 35.64
N ALA A 10 23.40 28.55 35.67
CA ALA A 10 22.72 27.30 35.31
C ALA A 10 21.42 27.06 36.12
N ILE A 11 21.32 27.60 37.34
CA ILE A 11 20.14 27.53 38.20
C ILE A 11 19.00 28.41 37.66
N LEU A 12 19.31 29.62 37.19
CA LEU A 12 18.32 30.50 36.58
C LEU A 12 17.81 29.94 35.26
N LEU A 13 18.70 29.39 34.43
CA LEU A 13 18.31 28.69 33.21
C LEU A 13 17.44 27.47 33.50
N ALA A 14 17.80 26.66 34.51
CA ALA A 14 17.00 25.52 34.92
C ALA A 14 15.59 25.95 35.36
N GLY A 15 15.48 26.96 36.22
CA GLY A 15 14.20 27.51 36.66
C GLY A 15 13.35 28.08 35.52
N GLU A 16 13.97 28.80 34.57
CA GLU A 16 13.28 29.30 33.37
C GLU A 16 12.80 28.15 32.47
N THR A 17 13.61 27.11 32.26
CA THR A 17 13.20 25.93 31.46
C THR A 17 12.07 25.14 32.12
N GLU A 18 12.08 25.02 33.45
CA GLU A 18 11.02 24.34 34.20
C GLU A 18 9.70 25.10 34.10
N LEU A 19 9.73 26.43 34.24
CA LEU A 19 8.56 27.29 34.06
C LEU A 19 7.98 27.19 32.65
N ILE A 20 8.85 27.21 31.62
CA ILE A 20 8.43 27.03 30.22
C ILE A 20 7.80 25.65 30.03
N SER A 21 8.40 24.59 30.58
CA SER A 21 7.87 23.23 30.48
C SER A 21 6.50 23.08 31.16
N ARG A 22 6.33 23.62 32.36
CA ARG A 22 5.05 23.63 33.08
C ARG A 22 3.96 24.37 32.29
N LEU A 23 4.28 25.53 31.72
CA LEU A 23 3.33 26.31 30.92
C LEU A 23 2.95 25.58 29.63
N GLN A 24 3.93 24.94 28.97
CA GLN A 24 3.66 24.11 27.79
C GLN A 24 2.80 22.89 28.12
N ASN A 25 3.02 22.24 29.26
CA ASN A 25 2.24 21.09 29.69
C ASN A 25 0.79 21.47 30.03
N ALA A 26 0.58 22.55 30.79
CA ALA A 26 -0.75 23.08 31.07
C ALA A 26 -1.51 23.42 29.78
N ARG A 27 -0.82 23.99 28.79
CA ARG A 27 -1.41 24.24 27.46
C ARG A 27 -1.80 22.94 26.73
N LYS A 28 -0.94 21.90 26.78
CA LYS A 28 -1.23 20.60 26.16
C LYS A 28 -2.44 19.94 26.83
N GLU A 29 -2.53 19.98 28.16
CA GLU A 29 -3.65 19.44 28.92
C GLU A 29 -4.97 20.15 28.55
N ALA A 30 -4.98 21.48 28.53
CA ALA A 30 -6.13 22.25 28.11
C ALA A 30 -6.57 21.93 26.66
N LEU A 31 -5.61 21.81 25.73
CA LEU A 31 -5.88 21.39 24.36
C LEU A 31 -6.44 19.97 24.29
N GLY A 32 -5.90 19.05 25.09
CA GLY A 32 -6.36 17.67 25.19
C GLY A 32 -7.81 17.57 25.65
N ILE A 33 -8.15 18.28 26.74
CA ILE A 33 -9.53 18.37 27.25
C ILE A 33 -10.45 18.95 26.18
N PHE A 34 -10.07 20.08 25.57
CA PHE A 34 -10.85 20.72 24.51
C PHE A 34 -11.11 19.77 23.32
N LYS A 35 -10.08 19.07 22.84
CA LYS A 35 -10.20 18.11 21.73
C LYS A 35 -11.07 16.92 22.11
N SER A 36 -10.95 16.41 23.33
CA SER A 36 -11.79 15.30 23.81
C SER A 36 -13.28 15.70 23.91
N GLN A 37 -13.57 16.92 24.38
CA GLN A 37 -14.93 17.44 24.47
C GLN A 37 -15.52 17.72 23.10
N LEU A 38 -14.73 18.29 22.19
CA LEU A 38 -15.12 18.50 20.80
C LEU A 38 -15.42 17.18 20.11
N ALA A 39 -14.58 16.16 20.29
CA ALA A 39 -14.82 14.83 19.73
C ALA A 39 -16.12 14.22 20.26
N ARG A 40 -16.39 14.30 21.57
CA ARG A 40 -17.67 13.87 22.16
C ARG A 40 -18.86 14.62 21.55
N MET A 41 -18.75 15.95 21.43
CA MET A 41 -19.81 16.77 20.83
C MET A 41 -20.08 16.40 19.37
N MET A 42 -19.03 16.17 18.56
CA MET A 42 -19.19 15.75 17.16
C MET A 42 -19.88 14.39 17.07
N ILE A 43 -19.55 13.46 17.96
CA ILE A 43 -20.19 12.15 17.99
C ILE A 43 -21.67 12.27 18.38
N ASP A 44 -21.98 13.08 19.40
CA ASP A 44 -23.36 13.33 19.82
C ASP A 44 -24.18 13.95 18.69
N GLN A 45 -23.60 14.92 17.97
CA GLN A 45 -24.23 15.53 16.80
C GLN A 45 -24.44 14.51 15.67
N PHE A 46 -23.46 13.65 15.42
CA PHE A 46 -23.56 12.63 14.39
C PHE A 46 -24.66 11.60 14.70
N LYS A 47 -24.78 11.16 15.95
CA LYS A 47 -25.87 10.28 16.40
C LYS A 47 -27.25 10.92 16.27
N LYS A 48 -27.39 12.18 16.70
CA LYS A 48 -28.66 12.91 16.57
C LYS A 48 -29.06 13.13 15.10
N ALA A 49 -28.08 13.28 14.20
CA ALA A 49 -28.35 13.34 12.77
C ALA A 49 -28.80 11.99 12.20
N ASP A 50 -28.25 10.88 12.71
CA ASP A 50 -28.61 9.51 12.29
C ASP A 50 -30.02 9.09 12.76
N GLU A 51 -30.58 9.70 13.82
CA GLU A 51 -32.01 9.56 14.16
C GLU A 51 -32.94 10.02 13.03
N GLY A 52 -32.44 10.87 12.11
CA GLY A 52 -33.09 11.26 10.86
C GLY A 52 -32.69 10.43 9.63
N GLY A 53 -31.91 9.35 9.80
CA GLY A 53 -31.42 8.49 8.71
C GLY A 53 -30.27 9.07 7.89
N ALA A 54 -29.50 10.02 8.45
CA ALA A 54 -28.43 10.69 7.73
C ALA A 54 -27.14 9.83 7.67
N GLU A 55 -26.90 9.17 6.54
CA GLU A 55 -25.62 8.52 6.24
C GLU A 55 -24.54 9.58 5.97
N LEU A 56 -23.42 9.54 6.72
CA LEU A 56 -22.28 10.42 6.46
C LEU A 56 -21.34 9.76 5.45
N LEU A 57 -21.19 10.42 4.30
CA LEU A 57 -20.26 10.04 3.25
C LEU A 57 -18.93 10.77 3.45
N ILE A 58 -17.92 10.07 3.98
CA ILE A 58 -16.58 10.63 4.15
C ILE A 58 -15.64 10.02 3.11
N GLY A 59 -14.93 10.87 2.38
CA GLY A 59 -13.88 10.44 1.45
C GLY A 59 -13.76 11.35 0.23
N LYS A 60 -12.77 11.02 -0.62
CA LYS A 60 -12.60 11.65 -1.94
C LYS A 60 -13.67 11.13 -2.91
N ARG A 61 -13.96 11.90 -3.97
CA ARG A 61 -14.86 11.47 -5.06
C ARG A 61 -14.36 10.11 -5.61
N GLY A 62 -15.29 9.17 -5.84
CA GLY A 62 -14.97 7.78 -6.23
C GLY A 62 -14.62 6.80 -5.09
N LYS A 63 -14.17 7.30 -3.93
CA LYS A 63 -13.87 6.48 -2.72
C LYS A 63 -14.55 7.04 -1.47
N LYS A 64 -15.87 7.26 -1.54
CA LYS A 64 -16.66 7.67 -0.38
C LYS A 64 -17.02 6.44 0.43
N THR A 65 -16.54 6.39 1.67
CA THR A 65 -16.91 5.32 2.59
C THR A 65 -18.16 5.77 3.33
N LYS A 66 -19.18 4.91 3.33
CA LYS A 66 -20.42 5.13 4.09
C LYS A 66 -20.17 4.83 5.56
N TYR A 67 -20.42 5.81 6.42
CA TYR A 67 -20.38 5.65 7.86
C TYR A 67 -21.79 5.85 8.43
N SER A 68 -22.27 4.86 9.17
CA SER A 68 -23.51 4.92 9.95
C SER A 68 -23.18 5.10 11.42
N ALA A 69 -24.01 5.82 12.19
CA ALA A 69 -23.74 6.04 13.62
C ALA A 69 -23.93 4.75 14.43
N SER A 70 -24.66 3.77 13.89
CA SER A 70 -24.75 2.41 14.43
C SER A 70 -23.40 1.69 14.56
N ARG A 71 -22.41 2.03 13.73
CA ARG A 71 -21.05 1.44 13.81
C ARG A 71 -20.23 1.97 14.98
N LEU A 72 -20.58 3.14 15.54
CA LEU A 72 -19.84 3.75 16.65
C LEU A 72 -20.17 3.12 18.02
N GLY A 73 -21.25 2.33 18.12
CA GLY A 73 -21.66 1.73 19.39
C GLY A 73 -22.15 2.77 20.41
N ASP A 74 -21.96 2.51 21.70
CA ASP A 74 -22.43 3.35 22.79
C ASP A 74 -21.33 4.32 23.30
N PRO A 75 -21.54 5.67 23.27
CA PRO A 75 -20.61 6.72 23.67
C PRO A 75 -20.03 6.60 25.05
N ASP A 76 -20.80 6.02 25.97
CA ASP A 76 -20.38 5.86 27.36
C ASP A 76 -19.44 4.66 27.56
N ASN A 77 -19.32 3.78 26.56
CA ASN A 77 -18.53 2.56 26.64
C ASN A 77 -17.16 2.61 25.95
N TYR A 78 -16.80 3.71 25.26
CA TYR A 78 -15.47 3.85 24.66
C TYR A 78 -14.70 5.08 25.17
N THR A 79 -13.38 4.92 25.26
CA THR A 79 -12.46 5.99 25.69
C THR A 79 -11.79 6.61 24.48
N ILE A 80 -11.87 7.93 24.36
CA ILE A 80 -11.18 8.69 23.30
C ILE A 80 -9.75 8.97 23.76
N THR A 81 -8.79 8.25 23.19
CA THR A 81 -7.36 8.51 23.38
C THR A 81 -6.86 9.50 22.33
N TYR A 82 -6.07 10.48 22.74
CA TYR A 82 -5.44 11.45 21.83
C TYR A 82 -3.93 11.49 22.06
N LEU A 83 -3.18 11.66 20.96
CA LEU A 83 -1.74 11.86 20.98
C LEU A 83 -1.45 13.28 20.51
N LEU A 84 -0.84 14.11 21.37
CA LEU A 84 -0.41 15.46 21.01
C LEU A 84 1.09 15.46 20.70
N THR A 85 1.43 15.54 19.43
CA THR A 85 2.82 15.63 18.96
C THR A 85 3.21 17.07 18.69
N VAL A 86 4.38 17.50 19.17
CA VAL A 86 4.94 18.81 18.83
C VAL A 86 5.75 18.66 17.55
N LYS A 87 5.26 19.21 16.44
CA LYS A 87 6.01 19.25 15.17
C LYS A 87 7.05 20.37 15.23
N SER A 88 8.24 20.06 15.73
CA SER A 88 9.41 20.95 15.66
C SER A 88 10.26 20.57 14.46
N LYS A 89 10.70 21.53 13.64
CA LYS A 89 11.57 21.27 12.48
C LYS A 89 12.84 20.50 12.86
N ARG A 90 13.40 20.75 14.06
CA ARG A 90 14.57 20.00 14.55
C ARG A 90 14.23 18.54 14.83
N GLN A 91 13.05 18.29 15.38
CA GLN A 91 12.58 16.93 15.66
C GLN A 91 12.23 16.20 14.36
N GLU A 92 11.61 16.87 13.39
CA GLU A 92 11.36 16.30 12.06
C GLU A 92 12.66 15.90 11.35
N MET A 93 13.69 16.73 11.39
CA MET A 93 15.00 16.38 10.83
C MET A 93 15.65 15.20 11.55
N ALA A 94 15.55 15.14 12.88
CA ALA A 94 16.06 14.02 13.66
C ALA A 94 15.30 12.72 13.31
N ASN A 95 13.98 12.77 13.25
CA ASN A 95 13.13 11.63 12.89
C ASN A 95 13.40 11.15 11.46
N LEU A 96 13.66 12.06 10.51
CA LEU A 96 14.04 11.70 9.14
C LEU A 96 15.42 11.01 9.09
N ALA A 97 16.38 11.49 9.88
CA ALA A 97 17.70 10.87 9.97
C ALA A 97 17.62 9.46 10.59
N GLU A 98 16.85 9.30 11.67
CA GLU A 98 16.60 8.02 12.31
C GLU A 98 15.85 7.06 11.38
N PHE A 99 14.83 7.56 10.67
CA PHE A 99 14.11 6.78 9.66
C PHE A 99 15.06 6.31 8.55
N ALA A 100 15.90 7.18 8.01
CA ALA A 100 16.87 6.81 6.97
C ALA A 100 17.85 5.71 7.43
N ALA A 101 18.24 5.71 8.72
CA ALA A 101 19.13 4.71 9.28
C ALA A 101 18.44 3.35 9.52
N VAL A 102 17.14 3.35 9.84
CA VAL A 102 16.43 2.17 10.33
C VAL A 102 15.47 1.55 9.29
N ASN A 103 15.10 2.29 8.24
CA ASN A 103 14.13 1.87 7.21
C ASN A 103 14.52 0.58 6.45
N THR A 104 15.78 0.17 6.48
CA THR A 104 16.22 -1.10 5.88
C THR A 104 16.08 -2.30 6.82
N ILE A 105 15.95 -2.05 8.13
CA ILE A 105 15.96 -3.08 9.18
C ILE A 105 14.55 -3.32 9.71
N LEU A 106 13.78 -2.25 9.95
CA LEU A 106 12.44 -2.32 10.52
C LEU A 106 11.36 -2.11 9.45
N PRO A 107 10.20 -2.80 9.58
CA PRO A 107 9.12 -2.66 8.63
C PRO A 107 8.48 -1.26 8.68
N LEU A 108 7.98 -0.80 7.52
CA LEU A 108 7.29 0.49 7.37
C LEU A 108 6.09 0.65 8.30
N THR A 109 5.36 -0.44 8.57
CA THR A 109 4.25 -0.49 9.52
C THR A 109 4.66 -0.06 10.92
N TRP A 110 5.91 -0.28 11.31
CA TRP A 110 6.43 0.13 12.60
C TRP A 110 7.11 1.50 12.55
N THR A 111 7.90 1.78 11.51
CA THR A 111 8.71 3.01 11.44
C THR A 111 7.87 4.26 11.18
N LEU A 112 6.79 4.17 10.39
CA LEU A 112 5.92 5.30 10.09
C LEU A 112 5.21 5.89 11.33
N PRO A 113 4.52 5.09 12.17
CA PRO A 113 3.88 5.64 13.37
C PRO A 113 4.88 6.00 14.47
N ASN A 114 5.96 5.23 14.65
CA ASN A 114 6.84 5.38 15.82
C ASN A 114 7.99 6.37 15.60
N ILE A 115 8.56 6.45 14.41
CA ILE A 115 9.70 7.35 14.11
C ILE A 115 9.18 8.61 13.42
N LEU A 116 8.51 8.46 12.28
CA LEU A 116 8.05 9.62 11.50
C LEU A 116 6.80 10.26 12.09
N MET A 117 6.10 9.58 13.00
CA MET A 117 4.86 10.03 13.60
C MET A 117 3.86 10.49 12.53
N ALA A 118 3.74 9.69 11.47
CA ALA A 118 2.86 10.00 10.35
C ALA A 118 1.39 10.04 10.81
N ASP A 119 0.63 11.01 10.28
CA ASP A 119 -0.77 11.21 10.69
C ASP A 119 -1.69 10.06 10.20
N ASP A 120 -1.36 9.44 9.06
CA ASP A 120 -2.05 8.27 8.47
C ASP A 120 -1.02 7.26 7.92
N PRO A 121 -0.45 6.37 8.76
CA PRO A 121 0.56 5.42 8.33
C PRO A 121 0.00 4.37 7.38
N ASP A 122 -1.24 3.91 7.60
CA ASP A 122 -1.87 2.86 6.80
C ASP A 122 -2.17 3.34 5.38
N GLY A 123 -2.66 4.59 5.23
CA GLY A 123 -2.84 5.21 3.92
C GLY A 123 -1.54 5.30 3.12
N ILE A 124 -0.44 5.69 3.77
CA ILE A 124 0.89 5.77 3.14
C ILE A 124 1.37 4.38 2.67
N ILE A 125 1.17 3.35 3.49
CA ILE A 125 1.55 1.98 3.14
C ILE A 125 0.73 1.48 1.96
N SER A 126 -0.59 1.67 2.00
CA SER A 126 -1.48 1.28 0.90
C SER A 126 -1.10 1.98 -0.41
N ASP A 127 -0.75 3.27 -0.36
CA ASP A 127 -0.31 4.01 -1.53
C ASP A 127 1.04 3.50 -2.06
N LEU A 128 1.99 3.16 -1.17
CA LEU A 128 3.27 2.56 -1.54
C LEU A 128 3.11 1.17 -2.16
N GLU A 129 2.25 0.33 -1.59
CA GLU A 129 1.91 -0.98 -2.14
C GLU A 129 1.27 -0.84 -3.51
N LEU A 130 0.35 0.11 -3.67
CA LEU A 130 -0.26 0.42 -4.96
C LEU A 130 0.79 0.90 -5.98
N GLN A 131 1.76 1.72 -5.57
CA GLN A 131 2.87 2.13 -6.44
C GLN A 131 3.75 0.95 -6.84
N LYS A 132 4.11 0.06 -5.90
CA LYS A 132 4.85 -1.16 -6.18
C LYS A 132 4.08 -2.08 -7.13
N ALA A 133 2.78 -2.22 -6.94
CA ALA A 133 1.90 -2.99 -7.82
C ALA A 133 1.89 -2.41 -9.24
N LYS A 134 1.86 -1.07 -9.39
CA LYS A 134 1.98 -0.41 -10.70
C LYS A 134 3.33 -0.61 -11.38
N GLN A 135 4.42 -0.66 -10.61
CA GLN A 135 5.76 -0.92 -11.14
C GLN A 135 5.91 -2.38 -11.57
N ALA A 136 5.33 -3.30 -10.81
CA ALA A 136 5.38 -4.74 -11.11
C ALA A 136 4.43 -5.12 -12.27
N ASP A 137 3.27 -4.46 -12.37
CA ASP A 137 2.27 -4.77 -13.38
C ASP A 137 1.73 -3.51 -14.10
N PRO A 138 2.05 -3.33 -15.41
CA PRO A 138 1.50 -2.24 -16.20
C PRO A 138 -0.03 -2.29 -16.35
N ALA A 139 -0.66 -3.46 -16.25
CA ALA A 139 -2.12 -3.58 -16.33
C ALA A 139 -2.81 -2.85 -15.16
N ILE A 140 -2.23 -2.94 -13.96
CA ILE A 140 -2.73 -2.24 -12.77
C ILE A 140 -2.61 -0.72 -12.97
N ALA A 141 -1.48 -0.25 -13.49
CA ALA A 141 -1.27 1.16 -13.79
C ALA A 141 -2.29 1.71 -14.80
N LEU A 142 -2.52 0.98 -15.91
CA LEU A 142 -3.49 1.36 -16.94
C LEU A 142 -4.92 1.36 -16.40
N SER A 143 -5.29 0.37 -15.60
CA SER A 143 -6.63 0.29 -14.99
C SER A 143 -6.92 1.46 -14.04
N GLU A 144 -5.94 1.86 -13.21
CA GLU A 144 -6.11 2.97 -12.29
C GLU A 144 -6.15 4.33 -13.03
N MET A 145 -5.36 4.49 -14.09
CA MET A 145 -5.44 5.67 -14.95
C MET A 145 -6.82 5.76 -15.64
N GLY A 146 -7.34 4.63 -16.11
CA GLY A 146 -8.69 4.54 -16.67
C GLY A 146 -9.76 5.01 -15.67
N ILE A 147 -9.73 4.49 -14.44
CA ILE A 147 -10.67 4.90 -13.38
C ILE A 147 -10.56 6.39 -13.09
N LYS A 148 -9.34 6.95 -12.99
CA LYS A 148 -9.15 8.39 -12.76
C LYS A 148 -9.71 9.26 -13.89
N TYR A 149 -9.64 8.80 -15.14
CA TYR A 149 -10.20 9.53 -16.27
C TYR A 149 -11.72 9.44 -16.30
N ALA A 150 -12.30 8.30 -15.92
CA ALA A 150 -13.75 8.18 -15.73
C ALA A 150 -14.25 9.10 -14.61
N GLU A 151 -13.55 9.15 -13.46
CA GLU A 151 -13.89 10.08 -12.38
C GLU A 151 -13.82 11.53 -12.84
N LYS A 152 -12.76 11.93 -13.53
CA LYS A 152 -12.63 13.31 -14.06
C LYS A 152 -13.72 13.66 -15.07
N ALA A 153 -14.17 12.71 -15.88
CA ALA A 153 -15.25 12.91 -16.84
C ALA A 153 -16.59 13.22 -16.14
N GLU A 154 -16.84 12.66 -14.95
CA GLU A 154 -18.04 12.97 -14.17
C GLU A 154 -18.06 14.42 -13.62
N ASP A 155 -16.89 15.06 -13.55
CA ASP A 155 -16.71 16.42 -13.00
C ASP A 155 -16.71 17.49 -14.09
N MET A 156 -16.68 17.09 -15.37
CA MET A 156 -16.66 18.01 -16.50
C MET A 156 -18.05 18.48 -16.89
N GLU A 157 -18.19 19.78 -17.12
CA GLU A 157 -19.43 20.42 -17.58
C GLU A 157 -19.57 20.32 -19.11
N ASP A 158 -18.44 20.34 -19.85
CA ASP A 158 -18.43 20.21 -21.31
C ASP A 158 -18.63 18.74 -21.75
N GLU A 159 -19.70 18.50 -22.49
CA GLU A 159 -20.15 17.17 -22.91
C GLU A 159 -19.16 16.49 -23.87
N ALA A 160 -18.53 17.25 -24.77
CA ALA A 160 -17.53 16.72 -25.70
C ALA A 160 -16.24 16.25 -25.01
N ASP A 161 -15.77 17.00 -24.01
CA ASP A 161 -14.56 16.65 -23.26
C ASP A 161 -14.82 15.49 -22.30
N LYS A 162 -16.03 15.43 -21.75
CA LYS A 162 -16.52 14.29 -20.97
C LYS A 162 -16.55 13.00 -21.80
N ASP A 163 -17.08 13.05 -23.02
CA ASP A 163 -17.12 11.89 -23.91
C ASP A 163 -15.72 11.44 -24.34
N LEU A 164 -14.81 12.39 -24.58
CA LEU A 164 -13.42 12.09 -24.88
C LEU A 164 -12.71 11.40 -23.70
N MET A 165 -12.90 11.91 -22.47
CA MET A 165 -12.32 11.32 -21.26
C MET A 165 -12.92 9.95 -20.94
N ASN A 166 -14.22 9.76 -21.19
CA ASN A 166 -14.88 8.46 -21.07
C ASN A 166 -14.36 7.46 -22.11
N PHE A 167 -14.12 7.90 -23.35
CA PHE A 167 -13.52 7.03 -24.36
C PHE A 167 -12.08 6.64 -23.98
N GLN A 168 -11.29 7.59 -23.50
CA GLN A 168 -9.93 7.33 -23.03
C GLN A 168 -9.91 6.38 -21.83
N SER A 169 -10.86 6.51 -20.90
CA SER A 169 -10.97 5.58 -19.76
C SER A 169 -11.29 4.16 -20.21
N MET A 170 -12.22 4.00 -21.14
CA MET A 170 -12.57 2.70 -21.73
C MET A 170 -11.39 2.06 -22.45
N LEU A 171 -10.64 2.83 -23.26
CA LEU A 171 -9.46 2.34 -23.97
C LEU A 171 -8.38 1.80 -23.00
N LEU A 172 -8.10 2.55 -21.93
CA LEU A 172 -7.09 2.16 -20.94
C LEU A 172 -7.50 0.89 -20.18
N ILE A 173 -8.79 0.74 -19.87
CA ILE A 173 -9.32 -0.47 -19.23
C ILE A 173 -9.24 -1.66 -20.20
N ASP A 174 -9.62 -1.48 -21.46
CA ASP A 174 -9.54 -2.55 -22.47
C ASP A 174 -8.09 -3.01 -22.70
N GLN A 175 -7.14 -2.06 -22.75
CA GLN A 175 -5.71 -2.37 -22.80
C GLN A 175 -5.26 -3.15 -21.56
N ALA A 176 -5.68 -2.77 -20.36
CA ALA A 176 -5.37 -3.52 -19.14
C ALA A 176 -5.93 -4.95 -19.20
N VAL A 177 -7.18 -5.13 -19.65
CA VAL A 177 -7.82 -6.44 -19.83
C VAL A 177 -7.08 -7.27 -20.87
N SER A 178 -6.60 -6.66 -21.96
CA SER A 178 -5.85 -7.35 -23.01
C SER A 178 -4.54 -7.95 -22.49
N ILE A 179 -3.81 -7.21 -21.65
CA ILE A 179 -2.55 -7.66 -21.02
C ILE A 179 -2.82 -8.85 -20.09
N ILE A 180 -3.89 -8.78 -19.29
CA ILE A 180 -4.29 -9.87 -18.40
C ILE A 180 -4.67 -11.11 -19.22
N LYS A 181 -5.47 -10.94 -20.28
CA LYS A 181 -5.87 -12.05 -21.16
C LYS A 181 -4.66 -12.71 -21.84
N GLN A 182 -3.69 -11.94 -22.30
CA GLN A 182 -2.46 -12.49 -22.90
C GLN A 182 -1.65 -13.34 -21.90
N ARG A 183 -1.62 -12.94 -20.62
CA ARG A 183 -0.95 -13.72 -19.57
C ARG A 183 -1.70 -14.97 -19.15
N MET A 184 -3.03 -14.98 -19.29
CA MET A 184 -3.87 -16.14 -19.00
C MET A 184 -3.95 -17.14 -20.16
N GLN A 185 -3.41 -16.81 -21.35
CA GLN A 185 -3.31 -17.80 -22.41
C GLN A 185 -2.33 -18.89 -21.97
N PRO A 186 -2.73 -20.17 -21.98
CA PRO A 186 -1.81 -21.24 -21.69
C PRO A 186 -0.67 -21.15 -22.69
N THR A 187 0.57 -21.14 -22.19
CA THR A 187 1.75 -21.29 -23.05
C THR A 187 1.51 -22.55 -23.88
N PRO A 188 1.61 -22.51 -25.21
CA PRO A 188 1.47 -23.72 -25.99
C PRO A 188 2.52 -24.70 -25.46
N THR A 189 2.05 -25.76 -24.82
CA THR A 189 2.89 -26.91 -24.47
C THR A 189 3.61 -27.26 -25.77
N PRO A 190 4.97 -27.31 -25.81
CA PRO A 190 5.64 -27.71 -27.03
C PRO A 190 5.05 -29.05 -27.43
N GLU A 191 4.38 -29.08 -28.59
CA GLU A 191 3.89 -30.33 -29.17
C GLU A 191 5.09 -31.27 -29.22
N PRO A 192 4.99 -32.50 -28.69
CA PRO A 192 6.07 -33.46 -28.84
C PRO A 192 6.30 -33.59 -30.35
N GLU A 193 7.48 -33.20 -30.83
CA GLU A 193 7.90 -33.47 -32.20
C GLU A 193 7.68 -34.97 -32.43
N ILE A 194 6.63 -35.30 -33.17
CA ILE A 194 6.44 -36.65 -33.70
C ILE A 194 7.62 -36.81 -34.66
N LYS A 195 8.70 -37.40 -34.17
CA LYS A 195 9.77 -37.90 -35.01
C LYS A 195 9.11 -38.89 -35.96
N GLU A 196 8.82 -38.45 -37.17
CA GLU A 196 8.53 -39.35 -38.28
C GLU A 196 9.62 -40.42 -38.28
N PRO A 197 9.29 -41.71 -38.25
CA PRO A 197 10.29 -42.74 -38.33
C PRO A 197 10.94 -42.60 -39.70
N LYS A 198 12.16 -42.04 -39.74
CA LYS A 198 13.06 -42.20 -40.88
C LYS A 198 13.16 -43.69 -41.12
N GLY A 199 12.54 -44.17 -42.19
CA GLY A 199 12.64 -45.55 -42.63
C GLY A 199 14.12 -45.88 -42.76
N ASP A 200 14.59 -46.74 -41.86
CA ASP A 200 15.99 -47.13 -41.79
C ASP A 200 16.24 -48.11 -42.95
N SER A 201 16.69 -47.58 -44.08
CA SER A 201 17.03 -48.36 -45.27
C SER A 201 18.18 -49.34 -45.04
N GLN A 202 18.78 -49.34 -43.84
CA GLN A 202 19.76 -50.33 -43.39
C GLN A 202 19.13 -51.66 -42.91
N LEU A 203 17.83 -51.70 -42.56
CA LEU A 203 17.16 -52.95 -42.16
C LEU A 203 16.91 -53.91 -43.34
N LEU A 204 16.85 -53.41 -44.57
CA LEU A 204 16.74 -54.26 -45.77
C LEU A 204 18.08 -54.92 -46.16
N ASN A 205 19.21 -54.36 -45.70
CA ASN A 205 20.54 -54.92 -45.93
C ASN A 205 20.99 -55.94 -44.87
N GLN A 206 20.28 -56.06 -43.74
CA GLN A 206 20.60 -57.04 -42.68
C GLN A 206 19.82 -58.37 -42.77
N MET A 207 18.83 -58.48 -43.67
CA MET A 207 18.13 -59.77 -43.93
C MET A 207 18.81 -60.64 -45.01
N GLY A 208 20.00 -60.25 -45.46
CA GLY A 208 20.78 -60.95 -46.50
C GLY A 208 22.11 -61.57 -46.04
N GLY A 209 22.38 -61.69 -44.74
CA GLY A 209 23.67 -62.22 -44.28
C GLY A 209 23.70 -62.64 -42.82
N ALA A 210 23.76 -63.96 -42.63
CA ALA A 210 24.51 -64.71 -41.61
C ALA A 210 24.51 -64.27 -40.12
N GLU A 211 24.02 -65.20 -39.30
CA GLU A 211 24.60 -65.63 -38.01
C GLU A 211 24.75 -64.61 -36.86
N GLY A 212 24.00 -64.88 -35.79
CA GLY A 212 24.60 -64.89 -34.45
C GLY A 212 23.99 -63.98 -33.39
N ALA A 213 23.52 -64.64 -32.32
CA ALA A 213 23.58 -64.20 -30.92
C ALA A 213 22.61 -63.09 -30.42
N LEU A 214 21.50 -63.59 -29.87
CA LEU A 214 20.91 -63.22 -28.58
C LEU A 214 21.80 -62.36 -27.64
N ARG A 215 21.30 -61.19 -27.20
CA ARG A 215 21.26 -60.82 -25.78
C ARG A 215 20.43 -59.55 -25.55
N GLY A 216 19.43 -59.65 -24.66
CA GLY A 216 18.60 -58.54 -24.23
C GLY A 216 19.10 -57.84 -22.96
N GLU A 217 18.30 -56.82 -22.59
CA GLU A 217 18.14 -56.18 -21.26
C GLU A 217 19.34 -55.40 -20.67
N ALA A 218 19.20 -54.29 -19.93
CA ALA A 218 18.07 -53.45 -19.53
C ALA A 218 18.60 -52.12 -18.97
N VAL A 219 17.77 -51.07 -19.11
CA VAL A 219 17.43 -49.99 -18.16
C VAL A 219 18.38 -49.73 -16.97
N GLN A 220 18.87 -48.49 -16.87
CA GLN A 220 19.33 -47.89 -15.60
C GLN A 220 18.62 -46.55 -15.35
N ALA A 221 17.80 -46.52 -14.30
CA ALA A 221 17.27 -45.31 -13.69
C ALA A 221 18.31 -44.72 -12.72
N LYS A 222 18.46 -43.39 -12.70
CA LYS A 222 19.20 -42.67 -11.65
C LYS A 222 18.24 -41.81 -10.81
N PRO A 223 18.26 -41.91 -9.47
CA PRO A 223 17.65 -40.93 -8.57
C PRO A 223 18.62 -39.78 -8.20
N GLN A 224 18.02 -38.74 -7.65
CA GLN A 224 18.54 -37.42 -7.29
C GLN A 224 19.66 -37.44 -6.25
N GLU A 225 20.64 -36.53 -6.39
CA GLU A 225 21.60 -36.15 -5.34
C GLU A 225 21.26 -34.76 -4.79
N ILE A 226 21.10 -34.71 -3.46
CA ILE A 226 21.22 -33.53 -2.59
C ILE A 226 22.61 -33.63 -1.98
N VAL A 227 23.46 -32.60 -2.09
CA VAL A 227 24.55 -32.36 -1.12
C VAL A 227 24.83 -30.86 -0.98
N GLU A 228 24.76 -30.44 0.29
CA GLU A 228 25.27 -29.23 1.00
C GLU A 228 24.89 -27.82 0.55
#